data_AF-A0A948BWJ4-F1
#
_entry.id   AF-A0A948BWJ4-F1
#
_cell.length_a   1.000
_cell.length_b   1.000
_cell.length_c   1.000
_cell.angle_alpha   90.00
_cell.angle_beta   90.00
_cell.angle_gamma   90.00
#
_symmetry.space_group_name_H-M   'P 1'
#
loop_
_entity.id
_entity.type
_entity.pdbx_description
1 polymer ?
#
loop_
_entity_poly.entity_id
_entity_poly.type
_entity_poly.pdbx_seq_one_letter_code
_entity_poly.pdbx_strand_id
1 'polypeptide(L)'
;MVDEKVVKGPNTVPPEDAFTIRCRKLGHLISFSYCRRENNGLPCMKTLDCWYVYFPVEEFLRNELSPEEWAEAFAKPQKPKVLSLVELIEQAQKRTGKVPDEKK
;
A
#
# COMPACT_ATOMS: atom_id res chain seq x y z
N MET A 1 -24.79 6.57 -21.53
CA MET A 1 -24.58 5.75 -20.33
C MET A 1 -23.18 6.04 -19.83
N VAL A 2 -23.04 7.02 -18.93
CA VAL A 2 -21.91 7.11 -18.01
C VAL A 2 -22.50 7.47 -16.65
N ASP A 3 -22.20 6.63 -15.68
CA ASP A 3 -22.79 6.56 -14.36
C ASP A 3 -22.48 7.82 -13.52
N GLU A 4 -23.39 8.79 -13.57
CA GLU A 4 -23.43 9.93 -12.65
C GLU A 4 -24.19 9.53 -11.38
N LYS A 5 -23.50 8.90 -10.43
CA LYS A 5 -23.97 8.83 -9.03
C LYS A 5 -22.82 9.02 -8.06
N VAL A 6 -22.41 10.27 -7.86
CA VAL A 6 -21.68 10.67 -6.66
C VAL A 6 -22.69 10.95 -5.56
N VAL A 7 -23.01 9.90 -4.79
CA VAL A 7 -23.76 10.00 -3.53
C VAL A 7 -22.89 10.75 -2.52
N LYS A 8 -23.24 12.01 -2.23
CA LYS A 8 -22.57 12.84 -1.23
C LYS A 8 -22.92 12.34 0.19
N GLY A 9 -22.02 11.54 0.76
CA GLY A 9 -21.98 11.19 2.19
C GLY A 9 -21.30 12.26 3.06
N PRO A 10 -21.32 12.12 4.40
CA PRO A 10 -20.98 13.18 5.35
C PRO A 10 -19.48 13.49 5.37
N ASN A 11 -19.13 14.78 5.25
CA ASN A 11 -17.83 15.42 5.52
C ASN A 11 -16.60 14.49 5.76
N THR A 12 -16.18 13.76 4.73
CA THR A 12 -14.94 12.98 4.74
C THR A 12 -13.72 13.87 4.42
N VAL A 13 -13.63 15.06 4.99
CA VAL A 13 -12.61 16.04 4.60
C VAL A 13 -11.25 15.63 5.16
N PRO A 14 -10.23 15.40 4.32
CA PRO A 14 -8.90 15.07 4.81
C PRO A 14 -8.24 16.31 5.44
N PRO A 15 -7.34 16.13 6.41
CA PRO A 15 -6.54 17.22 6.96
C PRO A 15 -5.69 17.91 5.89
N GLU A 16 -5.44 19.20 6.08
CA GLU A 16 -4.53 19.97 5.24
C GLU A 16 -3.08 19.42 5.32
N ASP A 17 -2.26 19.71 4.32
CA ASP A 17 -0.87 19.22 4.26
C ASP A 17 0.03 19.74 5.40
N ALA A 18 -0.36 20.82 6.06
CA ALA A 18 0.31 21.30 7.27
C ALA A 18 0.11 20.34 8.47
N PHE A 19 -0.97 19.56 8.49
CA PHE A 19 -1.24 18.59 9.54
C PHE A 19 -0.45 17.31 9.30
N THR A 20 0.52 17.04 10.17
CA THR A 20 1.43 15.90 10.04
C THR A 20 1.38 15.01 11.27
N ILE A 21 1.55 13.70 11.04
CA ILE A 21 1.59 12.68 12.08
C ILE A 21 2.86 11.83 11.93
N ARG A 22 3.32 11.20 13.01
CA ARG A 22 4.51 10.35 12.96
C ARG A 22 4.22 9.05 12.21
N CYS A 23 4.94 8.83 11.11
CA CYS A 23 4.85 7.60 10.34
C CYS A 23 5.44 6.41 11.11
N ARG A 24 4.66 5.35 11.29
CA ARG A 24 5.14 4.09 11.92
C ARG A 24 6.16 3.34 11.05
N LYS A 25 6.19 3.57 9.73
CA LYS A 25 7.12 2.94 8.79
C LYS A 25 8.43 3.70 8.64
N LEU A 26 8.37 5.03 8.60
CA LEU A 26 9.52 5.90 8.28
C LEU A 26 10.10 6.65 9.49
N GLY A 27 9.40 6.68 10.62
CA GLY A 27 9.87 7.27 11.86
C GLY A 27 9.76 8.79 12.00
N HIS A 28 9.43 9.52 10.92
CA HIS A 28 9.30 10.99 10.88
C HIS A 28 7.87 11.47 10.61
N LEU A 29 7.64 12.78 10.68
CA LEU A 29 6.34 13.42 10.46
C LEU A 29 6.00 13.49 8.96
N ILE A 30 4.80 13.05 8.59
CA ILE A 30 4.30 13.07 7.21
C ILE A 30 2.84 13.54 7.17
N SER A 31 2.44 14.12 6.04
CA SER A 31 1.05 14.52 5.79
C SER A 31 0.20 13.35 5.25
N PHE A 32 -1.11 13.55 5.22
CA PHE A 32 -2.03 12.59 4.61
C PHE A 32 -1.80 12.45 3.10
N SER A 33 -1.50 13.56 2.41
CA SER A 33 -1.22 13.56 0.96
C SER A 33 -0.04 12.67 0.59
N TYR A 34 0.99 12.58 1.44
CA TYR A 34 2.08 11.63 1.26
C TYR A 34 1.58 10.19 1.39
N CYS A 35 0.85 9.88 2.48
CA CYS A 35 0.33 8.53 2.74
C CYS A 35 -0.53 8.03 1.59
N ARG A 36 -1.32 8.91 0.99
CA ARG A 36 -2.26 8.63 -0.11
C ARG A 36 -1.59 8.14 -1.39
N ARG A 37 -0.30 8.44 -1.63
CA ARG A 37 0.40 8.12 -2.89
C ARG A 37 1.67 7.27 -2.71
N GLU A 38 2.00 6.89 -1.48
CA GLU A 38 3.27 6.23 -1.14
C GLU A 38 3.48 4.89 -1.86
N ASN A 39 2.41 4.16 -2.16
CA ASN A 39 2.48 2.84 -2.76
C ASN A 39 2.24 2.91 -4.28
N ASN A 40 3.19 3.47 -5.02
CA ASN A 40 3.12 3.63 -6.49
C ASN A 40 1.85 4.38 -6.95
N GLY A 41 1.46 5.43 -6.23
CA GLY A 41 0.24 6.19 -6.52
C GLY A 41 -0.98 5.74 -5.70
N LEU A 42 -0.91 4.59 -5.02
CA LEU A 42 -1.93 4.13 -4.07
C LEU A 42 -1.60 4.52 -2.62
N PRO A 43 -2.59 4.50 -1.72
CA PRO A 43 -2.35 4.74 -0.31
C PRO A 43 -1.45 3.68 0.32
N CYS A 44 -0.70 4.07 1.34
CA CYS A 44 0.07 3.10 2.12
C CYS A 44 -0.87 2.16 2.89
N MET A 45 -0.46 0.90 3.08
CA MET A 45 -1.28 -0.14 3.73
C MET A 45 -1.80 0.26 5.12
N LYS A 46 -1.04 1.09 5.84
CA LYS A 46 -1.36 1.53 7.21
C LYS A 46 -2.13 2.84 7.25
N THR A 47 -2.52 3.39 6.11
CA THR A 47 -3.20 4.69 6.05
C THR A 47 -4.48 4.67 6.87
N LEU A 48 -5.29 3.60 6.78
CA LEU A 48 -6.50 3.44 7.59
C LEU A 48 -6.18 3.46 9.09
N ASP A 49 -5.26 2.60 9.54
CA ASP A 49 -4.86 2.52 10.96
C ASP A 49 -4.16 3.78 11.49
N CYS A 50 -3.52 4.58 10.63
CA CYS A 50 -2.82 5.78 11.05
C CYS A 50 -3.76 6.99 11.11
N TRP A 51 -4.77 7.04 10.26
CA TRP A 51 -5.56 8.25 10.05
C TRP A 51 -6.99 8.19 10.62
N TYR A 52 -7.50 7.02 11.02
CA TYR A 52 -8.88 6.85 11.52
C TYR A 52 -9.25 7.72 12.73
N VAL A 53 -8.27 8.11 13.55
CA VAL A 53 -8.49 8.96 14.73
C VAL A 53 -8.71 10.43 14.33
N TYR A 54 -8.21 10.85 13.17
CA TYR A 54 -8.22 12.25 12.75
C TYR A 54 -9.42 12.57 11.86
N PHE A 55 -9.86 11.62 11.03
CA PHE A 55 -11.05 11.77 10.19
C PHE A 55 -11.54 10.40 9.68
N PRO A 56 -12.74 10.32 9.06
CA PRO A 56 -13.27 9.10 8.43
C PRO A 56 -12.49 8.68 7.16
N VAL A 57 -11.24 8.26 7.35
CA VAL A 57 -10.30 7.95 6.26
C VAL A 57 -10.75 6.79 5.37
N GLU A 58 -11.41 5.79 5.95
CA GLU A 58 -11.96 4.67 5.16
C GLU A 58 -13.02 5.16 4.19
N GLU A 59 -14.00 5.95 4.66
CA GLU A 59 -15.05 6.49 3.81
C GLU A 59 -14.47 7.42 2.73
N PHE A 60 -13.50 8.26 3.09
CA PHE A 60 -12.78 9.09 2.13
C PHE A 60 -12.14 8.26 1.01
N LEU A 61 -11.36 7.23 1.37
CA LEU A 61 -10.64 6.41 0.40
C LEU A 61 -11.58 5.52 -0.40
N ARG A 62 -12.69 5.04 0.16
CA ARG A 62 -13.72 4.30 -0.60
C ARG A 62 -14.41 5.16 -1.66
N ASN A 63 -14.55 6.46 -1.41
CA ASN A 63 -15.12 7.39 -2.37
C ASN A 63 -14.13 7.81 -3.47
N GLU A 64 -12.83 7.73 -3.16
CA GLU A 64 -11.78 8.21 -4.05
C GLU A 64 -11.17 7.10 -4.93
N LEU A 65 -10.99 5.91 -4.36
CA LEU A 65 -10.39 4.78 -5.05
C LEU A 65 -11.45 3.97 -5.80
N SER A 66 -11.09 3.48 -6.98
CA SER A 66 -11.87 2.47 -7.67
C SER A 66 -11.88 1.16 -6.86
N PRO A 67 -12.89 0.28 -7.02
CA PRO A 67 -12.93 -1.00 -6.32
C PRO A 67 -11.67 -1.86 -6.53
N GLU A 68 -11.06 -1.77 -7.72
CA GLU A 68 -9.82 -2.46 -8.06
C GLU A 68 -8.61 -1.89 -7.29
N GLU A 69 -8.49 -0.57 -7.23
CA GLU A 69 -7.46 0.14 -6.48
C GLU A 69 -7.59 -0.10 -4.98
N TRP A 70 -8.82 -0.10 -4.46
CA TRP A 70 -9.11 -0.46 -3.08
C TRP A 70 -8.67 -1.90 -2.77
N ALA A 71 -9.02 -2.84 -3.65
CA ALA A 71 -8.63 -4.23 -3.49
C ALA A 71 -7.11 -4.40 -3.52
N GLU A 72 -6.42 -3.68 -4.40
CA GLU A 72 -4.97 -3.67 -4.47
C GLU A 72 -4.31 -3.06 -3.22
N ALA A 73 -4.86 -1.96 -2.71
CA ALA A 73 -4.32 -1.25 -1.56
C ALA A 73 -4.63 -1.91 -0.21
N PHE A 74 -5.77 -2.61 -0.07
CA PHE A 74 -6.23 -3.08 1.25
C PHE A 74 -6.69 -4.56 1.30
N ALA A 75 -7.13 -5.15 0.18
CA ALA A 75 -7.66 -6.52 0.20
C ALA A 75 -6.62 -7.60 -0.10
N LYS A 76 -5.53 -7.27 -0.83
CA LYS A 76 -4.48 -8.24 -1.12
C LYS A 76 -3.68 -8.55 0.14
N PRO A 77 -3.59 -9.81 0.60
CA PRO A 77 -2.64 -10.18 1.64
C PRO A 77 -1.24 -9.83 1.12
N GLN A 78 -0.51 -9.00 1.87
CA GLN A 78 0.86 -8.65 1.54
C GLN A 78 1.63 -9.95 1.34
N LYS A 79 2.03 -10.25 0.10
CA LYS A 79 2.97 -11.34 -0.12
C LYS A 79 4.17 -11.02 0.77
N PRO A 80 4.53 -11.90 1.72
CA PRO A 80 5.65 -11.61 2.58
C PRO A 80 6.86 -11.36 1.66
N LYS A 81 7.52 -10.20 1.82
CA LYS A 81 8.73 -9.81 1.04
C LYS A 81 9.94 -10.72 1.31
N VAL A 82 9.72 -11.87 1.94
CA VAL A 82 10.64 -13.00 1.88
C VAL A 82 10.27 -13.79 0.64
N LEU A 83 10.83 -13.40 -0.51
CA LEU A 83 11.41 -14.46 -1.31
C LEU A 83 12.46 -15.07 -0.40
N SER A 84 12.27 -16.34 -0.05
CA SER A 84 13.27 -17.04 0.75
C SER A 84 14.60 -16.90 0.01
N LEU A 85 15.70 -16.66 0.73
CA LEU A 85 17.05 -16.66 0.14
C LEU A 85 17.24 -17.89 -0.77
N VAL A 86 16.60 -19.00 -0.42
CA VAL A 86 16.53 -20.25 -1.19
C VAL A 86 15.93 -20.05 -2.59
N GLU A 87 14.80 -19.36 -2.73
CA GLU A 87 14.15 -19.12 -4.03
C GLU A 87 14.99 -18.21 -4.94
N LEU A 88 15.69 -17.24 -4.36
CA LEU A 88 16.62 -16.38 -5.11
C LEU A 88 17.86 -17.16 -5.59
N ILE A 89 18.37 -18.09 -4.76
CA ILE A 89 19.46 -19.00 -5.14
C ILE A 89 19.01 -19.95 -6.26
N GLU A 90 17.82 -20.55 -6.17
CA GLU A 90 17.29 -21.44 -7.20
C GLU A 90 17.10 -20.73 -8.54
N GLN A 91 16.60 -19.49 -8.54
CA GLN A 91 16.46 -18.70 -9.77
C GLN A 91 17.82 -18.31 -10.38
N ALA A 92 18.83 -18.04 -9.54
CA ALA A 92 20.19 -17.79 -10.01
C ALA A 92 20.80 -19.05 -10.64
N GLN A 93 20.66 -20.21 -9.98
CA GLN A 93 21.13 -21.50 -10.48
C GLN A 93 20.45 -21.90 -11.80
N LYS A 94 19.13 -21.65 -11.95
CA LYS A 94 18.41 -21.94 -13.20
C LYS A 94 18.83 -21.06 -14.38
N ARG A 95 19.33 -19.84 -14.12
CA ARG A 95 19.83 -18.93 -15.16
C ARG A 95 21.26 -19.26 -15.60
N THR A 96 22.07 -19.82 -14.70
CA THR A 96 23.41 -20.33 -15.02
C THR A 96 23.33 -21.84 -15.24
N GLY A 97 23.07 -22.30 -16.46
CA GLY A 97 23.02 -23.74 -16.78
C GLY A 97 24.35 -24.48 -16.57
N LYS A 98 24.75 -24.73 -15.31
CA LYS A 98 25.88 -25.55 -14.90
C LYS A 98 25.62 -26.22 -13.55
N VAL A 99 25.45 -27.54 -13.58
CA VAL A 99 25.92 -28.50 -12.55
C VAL A 99 27.29 -28.96 -13.06
N PRO A 100 28.38 -29.07 -12.25
CA PRO A 100 28.56 -30.01 -11.12
C PRO A 100 29.40 -29.38 -9.95
N ASP A 101 29.74 -30.01 -8.83
CA ASP A 101 30.24 -31.37 -8.58
C ASP A 101 30.18 -31.69 -7.07
N GLU A 102 29.65 -32.87 -6.77
CA GLU A 102 29.84 -33.59 -5.51
C GLU A 102 31.30 -34.04 -5.40
N LYS A 103 32.01 -33.66 -4.33
CA LYS A 103 33.13 -34.43 -3.72
C LYS A 103 33.73 -33.74 -2.50
N LYS A 104 33.41 -34.24 -1.30
CA LYS A 104 34.28 -35.17 -0.53
C LYS A 104 33.76 -35.31 0.89
#